data_AF-A0A943HX39-F1
#
_entry.id   AF-A0A943HX39-F1
#
_cell.length_a   1.000
_cell.length_b   1.000
_cell.length_c   1.000
_cell.angle_alpha   90.00
_cell.angle_beta   90.00
_cell.angle_gamma   90.00
#
_symmetry.space_group_name_H-M   'P 1'
#
loop_
_entity.id
_entity.type
_entity.pdbx_description
1 polymer ?
#
loop_
_entity_poly.entity_id
_entity_poly.type
_entity_poly.pdbx_seq_one_letter_code
_entity_poly.pdbx_strand_id
1 'polypeptide(L)'
;MRRSRIFRNTSQVFLFRTCREKKIFPVPEHLKGLQKKAFDNTIFHGAKLIVDEFQGQYRMKLDIDGLHVPFMAWSAGQKEFIPLFLTIYCLQGPTTNLIQRDAYNAVIIEEPEMGLHPRAIISVLQQILDLMQSGYKVIISTHSSVVMEFAWAFNTLRNNSTDFNRAICSLFNVRPESSVGRMLSGIESKTVKAYLFDNNSDNIVTSTDISRLDVASDVLAESAWGGIAEFSSRVNTTVANYLRQ
;
A
#
# COMPACT_ATOMS: atom_id res chain seq x y z
N MET A 1 26.38 7.77 14.01
CA MET A 1 26.04 7.58 12.58
C MET A 1 25.11 6.36 12.47
N ARG A 2 23.79 6.53 12.54
CA ARG A 2 22.83 5.40 12.48
C ARG A 2 22.78 4.88 11.04
N ARG A 3 23.27 3.65 10.79
CA ARG A 3 23.13 2.97 9.50
C ARG A 3 21.64 2.80 9.20
N SER A 4 21.12 3.44 8.14
CA SER A 4 19.77 3.20 7.64
C SER A 4 19.69 1.78 7.09
N ARG A 5 19.09 0.86 7.84
CA ARG A 5 18.75 -0.47 7.31
C ARG A 5 17.41 -0.35 6.58
N ILE A 6 17.40 -0.79 5.31
CA ILE A 6 16.24 -0.78 4.43
C ILE A 6 15.70 -2.21 4.37
N PHE A 7 14.42 -2.39 4.66
CA PHE A 7 13.75 -3.66 4.39
C PHE A 7 13.40 -3.71 2.91
N ARG A 8 14.00 -4.66 2.16
CA ARG A 8 13.63 -4.97 0.77
C ARG A 8 12.81 -6.25 0.75
N ASN A 9 11.76 -6.28 -0.05
CA ASN A 9 10.72 -7.32 -0.12
C ASN A 9 11.21 -8.67 -0.70
N THR A 10 12.51 -8.94 -0.70
CA THR A 10 13.14 -10.03 -1.47
C THR A 10 13.46 -11.29 -0.66
N SER A 11 12.90 -11.48 0.53
CA SER A 11 13.23 -12.66 1.34
C SER A 11 12.01 -13.34 1.96
N GLN A 12 11.24 -14.05 1.11
CA GLN A 12 10.24 -15.03 1.55
C GLN A 12 10.82 -16.01 2.59
N VAL A 13 12.11 -16.35 2.46
CA VAL A 13 12.84 -17.29 3.33
C VAL A 13 12.99 -16.79 4.77
N PHE A 14 13.09 -15.48 5.00
CA PHE A 14 13.39 -14.95 6.34
C PHE A 14 12.17 -15.02 7.28
N LEU A 15 10.97 -14.98 6.72
CA LEU A 15 9.74 -14.86 7.50
C LEU A 15 9.27 -16.19 8.11
N PHE A 16 9.51 -17.30 7.41
CA PHE A 16 9.04 -18.63 7.83
C PHE A 16 9.68 -19.15 9.13
N ARG A 17 10.88 -18.69 9.48
CA ARG A 17 11.50 -18.99 10.79
C ARG A 17 10.83 -18.25 11.96
N THR A 18 10.07 -17.19 11.68
CA THR A 18 9.58 -16.24 12.67
C THR A 18 8.15 -16.56 13.12
N CYS A 19 7.31 -17.10 12.24
CA CYS A 19 5.97 -17.58 12.59
C CYS A 19 6.06 -18.99 13.20
N ARG A 20 6.09 -19.09 14.52
CA ARG A 20 5.85 -20.38 15.22
C ARG A 20 4.44 -20.93 14.95
N GLU A 21 3.52 -20.06 14.57
CA GLU A 21 2.14 -20.42 14.26
C GLU A 21 2.02 -20.93 12.82
N LYS A 22 1.41 -22.11 12.68
CA LYS A 22 1.05 -22.67 11.36
C LYS A 22 0.04 -21.78 10.61
N LYS A 23 -0.62 -20.84 11.27
CA LYS A 23 -1.62 -19.94 10.69
C LYS A 23 -1.07 -18.50 10.69
N ILE A 24 -0.95 -17.90 9.51
CA ILE A 24 -0.48 -16.52 9.32
C ILE A 24 -1.66 -15.55 9.17
N PHE A 25 -2.78 -15.99 8.57
CA PHE A 25 -3.99 -15.19 8.50
C PHE A 25 -5.24 -16.01 8.83
N PRO A 26 -6.19 -15.45 9.59
CA PRO A 26 -6.00 -14.28 10.45
C PRO A 26 -5.30 -14.64 11.77
N VAL A 27 -4.28 -13.87 12.16
CA VAL A 27 -3.72 -13.89 13.52
C VAL A 27 -4.30 -12.71 14.33
N PRO A 28 -4.75 -12.91 15.59
CA PRO A 28 -5.50 -11.89 16.34
C PRO A 28 -4.72 -10.63 16.73
N GLU A 29 -3.40 -10.72 16.93
CA GLU A 29 -2.64 -9.69 17.67
C GLU A 29 -2.01 -8.59 16.80
N HIS A 30 -1.93 -8.80 15.48
CA HIS A 30 -1.12 -7.94 14.60
C HIS A 30 -1.93 -7.00 13.70
N LEU A 31 -3.22 -7.28 13.47
CA LEU A 31 -4.07 -6.49 12.58
C LEU A 31 -5.31 -5.99 13.33
N LYS A 32 -5.55 -4.69 13.31
CA LYS A 32 -6.76 -4.10 13.92
C LYS A 32 -7.99 -4.65 13.19
N GLY A 33 -9.06 -4.95 13.92
CA GLY A 33 -10.20 -5.74 13.42
C GLY A 33 -10.84 -5.25 12.11
N LEU A 34 -10.79 -3.95 11.80
CA LEU A 34 -11.31 -3.39 10.55
C LEU A 34 -10.37 -3.59 9.35
N GLN A 35 -9.05 -3.46 9.54
CA GLN A 35 -8.06 -3.77 8.50
C GLN A 35 -8.14 -5.25 8.12
N LYS A 36 -8.28 -6.12 9.13
CA LYS A 36 -8.47 -7.57 8.92
C LYS A 36 -9.72 -7.86 8.07
N LYS A 37 -10.85 -7.21 8.37
CA LYS A 37 -12.07 -7.34 7.55
C LYS A 37 -11.90 -6.80 6.13
N ALA A 38 -11.15 -5.72 5.94
CA ALA A 38 -10.90 -5.16 4.62
C ALA A 38 -10.12 -6.15 3.73
N PHE A 39 -9.06 -6.77 4.25
CA PHE A 39 -8.31 -7.80 3.52
C PHE A 39 -9.09 -9.08 3.30
N ASP A 40 -9.87 -9.49 4.30
CA ASP A 40 -10.74 -10.66 4.14
C ASP A 40 -11.78 -10.43 3.04
N ASN A 41 -12.41 -9.26 3.00
CA ASN A 41 -13.43 -8.96 1.99
C ASN A 41 -12.88 -8.71 0.58
N THR A 42 -11.57 -8.51 0.41
CA THR A 42 -10.98 -8.08 -0.88
C THR A 42 -9.93 -9.03 -1.44
N ILE A 43 -9.18 -9.75 -0.59
CA ILE A 43 -8.06 -10.60 -0.99
C ILE A 43 -8.30 -12.05 -0.59
N PHE A 44 -8.62 -12.31 0.68
CA PHE A 44 -8.67 -13.68 1.20
C PHE A 44 -10.06 -14.33 1.13
N HIS A 45 -11.14 -13.57 1.12
CA HIS A 45 -12.54 -14.02 1.00
C HIS A 45 -12.89 -15.16 1.97
N GLY A 46 -12.50 -15.04 3.25
CA GLY A 46 -12.70 -16.07 4.27
C GLY A 46 -11.58 -17.12 4.34
N ALA A 47 -10.66 -17.12 3.38
CA ALA A 47 -9.53 -18.04 3.36
C ALA A 47 -8.53 -17.73 4.49
N LYS A 48 -8.02 -18.79 5.11
CA LYS A 48 -6.96 -18.70 6.11
C LYS A 48 -5.62 -18.98 5.44
N LEU A 49 -4.64 -18.10 5.65
CA LEU A 49 -3.28 -18.32 5.19
C LEU A 49 -2.56 -19.23 6.20
N ILE A 50 -2.15 -20.41 5.75
CA ILE A 50 -1.50 -21.44 6.57
C ILE A 50 -0.14 -21.77 5.96
N VAL A 51 0.84 -22.04 6.82
CA VAL A 51 2.13 -22.62 6.45
C VAL A 51 2.16 -24.08 6.86
N ASP A 52 2.55 -24.91 5.91
CA ASP A 52 2.85 -26.32 6.10
C ASP A 52 4.33 -26.57 5.87
N GLU A 53 4.92 -27.50 6.61
CA GLU A 53 6.31 -27.91 6.44
C GLU A 53 6.32 -29.31 5.82
N PHE A 54 6.85 -29.41 4.61
CA PHE A 54 6.96 -30.69 3.90
C PHE A 54 8.41 -30.93 3.49
N GLN A 55 9.02 -31.99 4.04
CA GLN A 55 10.41 -32.37 3.77
C GLN A 55 11.42 -31.23 4.00
N GLY A 56 11.25 -30.45 5.08
CA GLY A 56 12.13 -29.32 5.42
C GLY A 56 11.93 -28.07 4.54
N GLN A 57 10.93 -28.06 3.65
CA GLN A 57 10.51 -26.87 2.91
C GLN A 57 9.17 -26.34 3.43
N TYR A 58 9.12 -25.03 3.70
CA TYR A 58 7.88 -24.35 4.03
C TYR A 58 7.06 -24.09 2.76
N ARG A 59 5.78 -24.43 2.82
CA ARG A 59 4.80 -24.22 1.75
C ARG A 59 3.60 -23.46 2.29
N MET A 60 3.19 -22.40 1.60
CA MET A 60 1.96 -21.71 1.95
C MET A 60 0.74 -22.38 1.29
N LYS A 61 -0.37 -22.44 2.03
CA LYS A 61 -1.67 -22.91 1.56
C LYS A 61 -2.75 -21.96 2.03
N LEU A 62 -3.80 -21.81 1.23
CA LEU A 62 -5.04 -21.18 1.67
C LEU A 62 -5.98 -22.28 2.15
N ASP A 63 -6.55 -22.13 3.32
CA ASP A 63 -7.59 -23.01 3.86
C ASP A 63 -8.93 -22.30 3.77
N ILE A 64 -9.82 -22.88 2.97
CA ILE A 64 -11.19 -22.41 2.74
C ILE A 64 -12.11 -23.52 3.22
N ASP A 65 -12.69 -23.36 4.41
CA ASP A 65 -13.59 -24.35 5.02
C ASP A 65 -13.04 -25.80 5.02
N GLY A 66 -11.73 -25.94 5.28
CA GLY A 66 -11.04 -27.25 5.29
C GLY A 66 -10.51 -27.70 3.93
N LEU A 67 -10.81 -26.99 2.84
CA LEU A 67 -10.17 -27.20 1.55
C LEU A 67 -8.81 -26.48 1.52
N HIS A 68 -7.74 -27.25 1.32
CA HIS A 68 -6.39 -26.70 1.20
C HIS A 68 -6.03 -26.39 -0.26
N VAL A 69 -6.03 -25.10 -0.60
CA VAL A 69 -5.66 -24.59 -1.92
C VAL A 69 -4.14 -24.36 -1.96
N PRO A 70 -3.39 -25.06 -2.82
CA PRO A 70 -1.94 -24.92 -2.92
C PRO A 70 -1.56 -23.57 -3.53
N PHE A 71 -0.38 -23.05 -3.17
CA PHE A 71 0.14 -21.76 -3.67
C PHE A 71 0.01 -21.57 -5.19
N MET A 72 0.21 -22.63 -5.99
CA MET A 72 0.10 -22.57 -7.45
C MET A 72 -1.29 -22.19 -7.94
N ALA A 73 -2.35 -22.57 -7.21
CA ALA A 73 -3.75 -22.31 -7.56
C ALA A 73 -4.27 -20.95 -7.10
N TRP A 74 -3.43 -20.11 -6.47
CA TRP A 74 -3.85 -18.77 -6.03
C TRP A 74 -3.90 -17.79 -7.19
N SER A 75 -4.74 -16.76 -7.04
CA SER A 75 -4.77 -15.66 -7.99
C SER A 75 -3.44 -14.90 -7.99
N ALA A 76 -3.11 -14.23 -9.11
CA ALA A 76 -1.90 -13.42 -9.21
C ALA A 76 -1.86 -12.35 -8.10
N GLY A 77 -2.96 -11.62 -7.89
CA GLY A 77 -3.04 -10.61 -6.83
C GLY A 77 -2.83 -11.16 -5.42
N GLN A 78 -3.32 -12.37 -5.12
CA GLN A 78 -3.04 -13.01 -3.84
C GLN A 78 -1.54 -13.28 -3.69
N LYS A 79 -0.89 -13.86 -4.71
CA LYS A 79 0.56 -14.16 -4.69
C LYS A 79 1.41 -12.91 -4.51
N GLU A 80 1.12 -11.85 -5.26
CA GLU A 80 1.86 -10.58 -5.23
C GLU A 80 1.65 -9.81 -3.91
N PHE A 81 0.48 -9.95 -3.28
CA PHE A 81 0.20 -9.27 -2.02
C PHE A 81 0.91 -9.89 -0.81
N ILE A 82 1.19 -11.20 -0.83
CA ILE A 82 1.75 -11.90 0.32
C ILE A 82 3.05 -11.26 0.84
N PRO A 83 4.09 -10.98 0.03
CA PRO A 83 5.32 -10.38 0.53
C PRO A 83 5.08 -9.06 1.29
N LEU A 84 4.23 -8.18 0.73
CA LEU A 84 3.84 -6.93 1.38
C LEU A 84 3.08 -7.17 2.68
N PHE A 85 2.10 -8.07 2.68
CA PHE A 85 1.33 -8.45 3.86
C PHE A 85 2.22 -8.94 4.99
N LEU A 86 3.13 -9.87 4.68
CA LEU A 86 4.07 -10.44 5.64
C LEU A 86 5.05 -9.39 6.18
N THR A 87 5.50 -8.46 5.33
CA THR A 87 6.36 -7.35 5.73
C THR A 87 5.66 -6.45 6.75
N ILE A 88 4.43 -6.02 6.46
CA ILE A 88 3.62 -5.21 7.36
C ILE A 88 3.38 -5.96 8.68
N TYR A 89 3.02 -7.24 8.59
CA TYR A 89 2.80 -8.13 9.73
C TYR A 89 4.00 -8.17 10.68
N CYS A 90 5.21 -8.27 10.13
CA CYS A 90 6.45 -8.31 10.91
C CYS A 90 6.85 -6.97 11.48
N LEU A 91 6.60 -5.85 10.79
CA LEU A 91 6.94 -4.52 11.26
C LEU A 91 5.96 -3.99 12.32
N GLN A 92 4.70 -4.45 12.27
CA GLN A 92 3.65 -4.09 13.24
C GLN A 92 3.63 -5.03 14.46
N GLY A 93 4.24 -6.21 14.36
CA GLY A 93 4.30 -7.20 15.44
C GLY A 93 5.25 -6.86 16.60
N PRO A 94 5.25 -7.70 17.66
CA PRO A 94 6.23 -7.60 18.73
C PRO A 94 7.64 -7.87 18.19
N THR A 95 8.62 -7.13 18.70
CA THR A 95 10.02 -7.31 18.34
C THR A 95 10.47 -8.73 18.69
N THR A 96 10.96 -9.47 17.70
CA THR A 96 11.53 -10.80 17.92
C THR A 96 13.05 -10.78 17.74
N ASN A 97 13.74 -11.81 18.21
CA ASN A 97 15.20 -11.94 18.02
C ASN A 97 15.64 -11.94 16.53
N LEU A 98 14.70 -12.18 15.61
CA LEU A 98 14.94 -12.24 14.17
C LEU A 98 14.63 -10.90 13.48
N ILE A 99 13.61 -10.17 13.95
CA ILE A 99 13.20 -8.89 13.37
C ILE A 99 13.25 -7.82 14.45
N GLN A 100 14.37 -7.09 14.45
CA GLN A 100 14.53 -5.88 15.24
C GLN A 100 13.82 -4.73 14.53
N ARG A 101 12.51 -4.58 14.74
CA ARG A 101 11.71 -3.53 14.09
C ARG A 101 12.31 -2.14 14.28
N ASP A 102 12.84 -1.88 15.48
CA ASP A 102 13.43 -0.59 15.86
C ASP A 102 14.77 -0.30 15.15
N ALA A 103 15.34 -1.32 14.48
CA ALA A 103 16.53 -1.14 13.64
C ALA A 103 16.20 -0.56 12.26
N TYR A 104 14.93 -0.53 11.86
CA TYR A 104 14.48 -0.02 10.58
C TYR A 104 13.80 1.34 10.76
N ASN A 105 14.12 2.28 9.88
CA ASN A 105 13.52 3.61 9.86
C ASN A 105 12.78 3.90 8.55
N ALA A 106 12.95 3.04 7.54
CA ALA A 106 12.35 3.20 6.23
C ALA A 106 11.92 1.86 5.64
N VAL A 107 10.84 1.90 4.85
CA VAL A 107 10.26 0.76 4.13
C VAL A 107 10.15 1.16 2.66
N ILE A 108 10.71 0.34 1.77
CA ILE A 108 10.59 0.54 0.32
C ILE A 108 9.65 -0.53 -0.22
N ILE A 109 8.61 -0.10 -0.91
CA ILE A 109 7.58 -0.96 -1.48
C ILE A 109 7.55 -0.72 -2.98
N GLU A 110 7.76 -1.77 -3.76
CA GLU A 110 7.70 -1.70 -5.21
C GLU A 110 6.30 -2.15 -5.67
N GLU A 111 5.65 -1.32 -6.49
CA GLU A 111 4.36 -1.59 -7.15
C GLU A 111 3.32 -2.31 -6.27
N PRO A 112 2.92 -1.72 -5.11
CA PRO A 112 2.00 -2.35 -4.16
C PRO A 112 0.62 -2.72 -4.74
N GLU A 113 0.26 -2.13 -5.88
CA GLU A 113 -0.98 -2.37 -6.62
C GLU A 113 -0.95 -3.60 -7.53
N MET A 114 0.22 -4.16 -7.81
CA MET A 114 0.37 -5.13 -8.90
C MET A 114 -0.50 -6.38 -8.67
N GLY A 115 -1.32 -6.72 -9.67
CA GLY A 115 -2.24 -7.86 -9.62
C GLY A 115 -3.45 -7.67 -8.71
N LEU A 116 -3.59 -6.53 -8.02
CA LEU A 116 -4.70 -6.26 -7.11
C LEU A 116 -5.90 -5.61 -7.80
N HIS A 117 -7.10 -6.02 -7.37
CA HIS A 117 -8.32 -5.31 -7.71
C HIS A 117 -8.28 -3.89 -7.09
N PRO A 118 -8.84 -2.83 -7.72
CA PRO A 118 -8.78 -1.45 -7.21
C PRO A 118 -9.23 -1.29 -5.74
N ARG A 119 -10.27 -2.02 -5.32
CA ARG A 119 -10.73 -2.04 -3.92
C ARG A 119 -9.68 -2.56 -2.93
N ALA A 120 -8.82 -3.50 -3.35
CA ALA A 120 -7.74 -4.00 -2.52
C ALA A 120 -6.61 -2.97 -2.39
N ILE A 121 -6.33 -2.16 -3.43
CA ILE A 121 -5.35 -1.05 -3.39
C ILE A 121 -5.70 -0.06 -2.26
N ILE A 122 -6.98 0.24 -2.04
CA ILE A 122 -7.44 1.08 -0.93
C ILE A 122 -7.05 0.48 0.43
N SER A 123 -7.14 -0.84 0.58
CA SER A 123 -6.73 -1.54 1.82
C SER A 123 -5.21 -1.49 2.00
N VAL A 124 -4.44 -1.53 0.91
CA VAL A 124 -2.99 -1.35 0.94
C VAL A 124 -2.61 0.06 1.37
N LEU A 125 -3.29 1.09 0.86
CA LEU A 125 -3.10 2.48 1.27
C LEU A 125 -3.33 2.67 2.78
N GLN A 126 -4.37 2.04 3.36
CA GLN A 126 -4.58 2.08 4.81
C GLN A 126 -3.39 1.52 5.61
N GLN A 127 -2.72 0.49 5.09
CA GLN A 127 -1.55 -0.08 5.76
C GLN A 127 -0.30 0.77 5.61
N ILE A 128 -0.11 1.38 4.44
CA ILE A 128 0.95 2.37 4.24
C ILE A 128 0.81 3.51 5.25
N LEU A 129 -0.41 3.98 5.50
CA LEU A 129 -0.66 5.01 6.51
C LEU A 129 -0.37 4.51 7.94
N ASP A 130 -0.70 3.26 8.27
CA ASP A 130 -0.36 2.69 9.58
C ASP A 130 1.16 2.56 9.78
N LEU A 131 1.91 2.23 8.72
CA LEU A 131 3.39 2.26 8.73
C LEU A 131 3.93 3.68 8.95
N MET A 132 3.36 4.67 8.26
CA MET A 132 3.73 6.09 8.44
C MET A 132 3.42 6.59 9.86
N GLN A 133 2.28 6.18 10.41
CA GLN A 133 1.87 6.50 11.78
C GLN A 133 2.82 5.86 12.81
N SER A 134 3.27 4.63 12.53
CA SER A 134 4.28 3.91 13.31
C SER A 134 5.69 4.52 13.24
N GLY A 135 5.89 5.58 12.45
CA GLY A 135 7.13 6.35 12.39
C GLY A 135 8.09 5.95 11.26
N TYR A 136 7.71 5.01 10.40
CA TYR A 136 8.54 4.63 9.26
C TYR A 136 8.44 5.65 8.13
N LYS A 137 9.57 5.94 7.47
CA LYS A 137 9.58 6.59 6.16
C LYS A 137 9.21 5.56 5.09
N VAL A 138 8.04 5.68 4.48
CA VAL A 138 7.59 4.78 3.42
C VAL A 138 7.94 5.39 2.06
N ILE A 139 8.58 4.60 1.19
CA ILE A 139 8.93 4.96 -0.19
C ILE A 139 8.24 3.95 -1.10
N ILE A 140 7.54 4.45 -2.10
CA ILE A 140 6.71 3.63 -2.99
C ILE A 140 7.09 3.95 -4.43
N SER A 141 7.36 2.93 -5.23
CA SER A 141 7.27 3.03 -6.69
C SER A 141 5.86 2.57 -7.10
N THR A 142 5.23 3.28 -8.03
CA THR A 142 3.85 3.00 -8.42
C THR A 142 3.57 3.53 -9.82
N HIS A 143 2.66 2.84 -10.50
CA HIS A 143 2.01 3.27 -11.73
C HIS A 143 0.49 3.41 -11.54
N SER A 144 0.01 3.32 -10.30
CA SER A 144 -1.41 3.34 -9.97
C SER A 144 -1.96 4.76 -9.91
N SER A 145 -2.99 5.05 -10.70
CA SER A 145 -3.76 6.29 -10.57
C SER A 145 -4.37 6.42 -9.17
N VAL A 146 -4.83 5.32 -8.56
CA VAL A 146 -5.46 5.33 -7.22
C VAL A 146 -4.48 5.80 -6.14
N VAL A 147 -3.21 5.41 -6.23
CA VAL A 147 -2.17 5.85 -5.28
C VAL A 147 -1.89 7.36 -5.47
N MET A 148 -1.83 7.82 -6.72
CA MET A 148 -1.62 9.24 -7.04
C MET A 148 -2.82 10.12 -6.64
N GLU A 149 -4.04 9.65 -6.89
CA GLU A 149 -5.30 10.27 -6.45
C GLU A 149 -5.30 10.44 -4.92
N PHE A 150 -4.88 9.41 -4.19
CA PHE A 150 -4.77 9.47 -2.75
C PHE A 150 -3.72 10.51 -2.31
N ALA A 151 -2.53 10.53 -2.92
CA ALA A 151 -1.48 11.48 -2.58
C ALA A 151 -1.92 12.93 -2.83
N TRP A 152 -2.57 13.19 -3.96
CA TRP A 152 -3.17 14.48 -4.28
C TRP A 152 -4.26 14.88 -3.27
N ALA A 153 -5.21 13.97 -2.99
CA ALA A 153 -6.30 14.22 -2.06
C ALA A 153 -5.77 14.48 -0.64
N PHE A 154 -4.76 13.72 -0.19
CA PHE A 154 -4.11 13.92 1.10
C PHE A 154 -3.51 15.32 1.22
N ASN A 155 -2.70 15.73 0.24
CA ASN A 155 -2.05 17.05 0.25
C ASN A 155 -3.06 18.19 0.14
N THR A 156 -4.09 18.02 -0.69
CA THR A 156 -5.15 19.02 -0.87
C THR A 156 -5.97 19.19 0.41
N LEU A 157 -6.43 18.09 1.02
CA LEU A 157 -7.20 18.14 2.26
C LEU A 157 -6.37 18.70 3.41
N ARG A 158 -5.09 18.36 3.49
CA ARG A 158 -4.18 18.86 4.55
C ARG A 158 -4.09 20.38 4.56
N ASN A 159 -4.14 21.01 3.38
CA ASN A 159 -4.00 22.46 3.25
C ASN A 159 -5.34 23.22 3.31
N ASN A 160 -6.46 22.55 3.02
CA ASN A 160 -7.75 23.23 2.82
C ASN A 160 -8.88 22.79 3.76
N SER A 161 -8.75 21.64 4.44
CA SER A 161 -9.84 21.11 5.28
C SER A 161 -9.80 21.70 6.69
N THR A 162 -10.99 21.98 7.24
CA THR A 162 -11.17 22.41 8.64
C THR A 162 -11.10 21.23 9.61
N ASP A 163 -11.55 20.04 9.18
CA ASP A 163 -11.47 18.78 9.92
C ASP A 163 -10.84 17.70 9.02
N PHE A 164 -9.50 17.65 9.04
CA PHE A 164 -8.73 16.73 8.22
C PHE A 164 -9.03 15.26 8.54
N ASN A 165 -9.16 14.91 9.83
CA ASN A 165 -9.37 13.53 10.24
C ASN A 165 -10.70 12.99 9.72
N ARG A 166 -11.76 13.79 9.73
CA ARG A 166 -13.04 13.39 9.13
C ARG A 166 -12.93 13.24 7.62
N ALA A 167 -12.28 14.18 6.94
CA ALA A 167 -12.15 14.14 5.49
C ALA A 167 -11.36 12.91 5.00
N ILE A 168 -10.23 12.59 5.65
CA ILE A 168 -9.45 11.39 5.32
C ILE A 168 -10.21 10.10 5.63
N CYS A 169 -10.99 10.07 6.72
CA CYS A 169 -11.84 8.93 7.04
C CYS A 169 -12.93 8.71 5.98
N SER A 170 -13.51 9.79 5.43
CA SER A 170 -14.48 9.72 4.34
C SER A 170 -13.89 9.11 3.06
N LEU A 171 -12.63 9.42 2.71
CA LEU A 171 -11.96 8.81 1.56
C LEU A 171 -11.88 7.27 1.66
N PHE A 172 -11.71 6.75 2.87
CA PHE A 172 -11.67 5.31 3.14
C PHE A 172 -13.04 4.71 3.46
N ASN A 173 -14.13 5.49 3.44
CA ASN A 173 -15.46 5.10 3.87
C ASN A 173 -15.47 4.47 5.29
N VAL A 174 -14.73 5.08 6.22
CA VAL A 174 -14.66 4.67 7.63
C VAL A 174 -15.16 5.77 8.56
N ARG A 175 -15.60 5.39 9.75
CA ARG A 175 -16.00 6.34 10.79
C ARG A 175 -14.79 6.80 11.62
N PRO A 176 -14.68 8.07 12.04
CA PRO A 176 -13.58 8.55 12.87
C PRO A 176 -13.39 7.77 14.19
N GLU A 177 -14.49 7.30 14.79
CA GLU A 177 -14.49 6.58 16.07
C GLU A 177 -13.97 5.14 15.92
N SER A 178 -13.90 4.65 14.69
CA SER A 178 -13.45 3.31 14.36
C SER A 178 -11.95 3.12 14.68
N SER A 179 -11.48 1.88 14.72
CA SER A 179 -10.04 1.61 14.95
C SER A 179 -9.15 2.18 13.84
N VAL A 180 -9.66 2.23 12.60
CA VAL A 180 -8.97 2.87 11.46
C VAL A 180 -9.02 4.39 11.60
N GLY A 181 -10.17 4.96 11.96
CA GLY A 181 -10.28 6.41 12.16
C GLY A 181 -9.35 6.94 13.26
N ARG A 182 -9.23 6.20 14.36
CA ARG A 182 -8.24 6.47 15.42
C ARG A 182 -6.79 6.31 14.95
N MET A 183 -6.51 5.35 14.07
CA MET A 183 -5.17 5.20 13.47
C MET A 183 -4.81 6.39 12.57
N LEU A 184 -5.79 6.94 11.86
CA LEU A 184 -5.63 8.12 11.00
C LEU A 184 -5.61 9.45 11.77
N SER A 185 -5.76 9.43 13.09
CA SER A 185 -5.71 10.65 13.91
C SER A 185 -4.28 11.19 13.98
N GLY A 186 -4.09 12.47 13.67
CA GLY A 186 -2.77 13.11 13.69
C GLY A 186 -1.90 12.83 12.45
N ILE A 187 -2.42 12.08 11.46
CA ILE A 187 -1.66 11.72 10.25
C ILE A 187 -1.36 12.97 9.38
N GLU A 188 -2.09 14.07 9.54
CA GLU A 188 -1.83 15.36 8.89
C GLU A 188 -0.45 15.94 9.21
N SER A 189 0.19 15.50 10.30
CA SER A 189 1.57 15.86 10.62
C SER A 189 2.58 15.26 9.65
N LYS A 190 2.22 14.17 8.95
CA LYS A 190 3.08 13.50 7.98
C LYS A 190 3.10 14.25 6.66
N THR A 191 4.17 14.04 5.90
CA THR A 191 4.35 14.64 4.57
C THR A 191 4.28 13.57 3.50
N VAL A 192 3.48 13.82 2.47
CA VAL A 192 3.42 12.97 1.26
C VAL A 192 4.05 13.74 0.12
N LYS A 193 5.04 13.11 -0.53
CA LYS A 193 5.76 13.67 -1.67
C LYS A 193 5.69 12.71 -2.86
N ALA A 194 5.64 13.27 -4.05
CA ALA A 194 5.63 12.53 -5.30
C ALA A 194 6.77 13.04 -6.20
N TYR A 195 7.50 12.11 -6.78
CA TYR A 195 8.62 12.42 -7.68
C TYR A 195 8.42 11.66 -8.98
N LEU A 196 8.53 12.37 -10.09
CA LEU A 196 8.52 11.81 -11.43
C LEU A 196 9.95 11.47 -11.83
N PHE A 197 10.15 10.25 -12.32
CA PHE A 197 11.38 9.86 -13.01
C PHE A 197 11.12 9.86 -14.50
N ASP A 198 11.85 10.67 -15.24
CA ASP A 198 11.72 10.79 -16.69
C ASP A 198 13.10 10.99 -17.33
N ASN A 199 13.22 10.62 -18.61
CA ASN A 199 14.43 10.81 -19.39
C ASN A 199 14.42 12.18 -20.03
N ASN A 200 15.51 12.94 -19.87
CA ASN A 200 15.71 14.15 -20.64
C ASN A 200 16.01 13.83 -22.12
N SER A 201 16.14 14.87 -22.95
CA SER A 201 16.49 14.75 -24.37
C SER A 201 17.81 14.00 -24.64
N ASP A 202 18.67 13.87 -23.63
CA ASP A 202 19.97 13.19 -23.69
C ASP A 202 19.92 11.75 -23.12
N ASN A 203 18.72 11.19 -22.89
CA ASN A 203 18.50 9.88 -22.25
C ASN A 203 19.07 9.76 -20.83
N ILE A 204 19.22 10.87 -20.12
CA ILE A 204 19.63 10.89 -18.71
C ILE A 204 18.36 10.89 -17.85
N VAL A 205 18.27 9.94 -16.92
CA VAL A 205 17.18 9.87 -15.95
C VAL A 205 17.28 11.07 -15.00
N THR A 206 16.23 11.88 -15.00
CA THR A 206 16.06 13.02 -14.09
C THR A 206 14.92 12.76 -13.13
N SER A 207 14.96 13.41 -11.96
CA SER A 207 13.89 13.33 -10.97
C SER A 207 13.30 14.71 -10.73
N THR A 208 12.00 14.85 -10.96
CA THR A 208 11.26 16.10 -10.81
C THR A 208 10.28 15.97 -9.65
N ASP A 209 10.29 16.92 -8.72
CA ASP A 209 9.31 16.98 -7.64
C ASP A 209 7.95 17.45 -8.20
N ILE A 210 6.95 16.56 -8.15
CA ILE A 210 5.57 16.83 -8.55
C ILE A 210 4.61 16.71 -7.37
N SER A 211 5.10 16.90 -6.13
CA SER A 211 4.33 16.63 -4.89
C SER A 211 3.03 17.43 -4.73
N ARG A 212 2.90 18.55 -5.45
CA ARG A 212 1.66 19.33 -5.53
C ARG A 212 0.54 18.55 -6.23
N LEU A 213 0.89 17.73 -7.23
CA LEU A 213 -0.04 16.92 -8.03
C LEU A 213 -1.22 17.74 -8.57
N ASP A 214 -0.96 19.00 -8.90
CA ASP A 214 -1.97 19.98 -9.22
C ASP A 214 -2.55 19.71 -10.61
N VAL A 215 -3.77 19.15 -10.64
CA VAL A 215 -4.50 18.80 -11.86
C VAL A 215 -4.79 20.04 -12.74
N ALA A 216 -4.75 21.24 -12.16
CA ALA A 216 -4.92 22.50 -12.89
C ALA A 216 -3.58 23.14 -13.32
N SER A 217 -2.45 22.48 -13.09
CA SER A 217 -1.13 22.98 -13.50
C SER A 217 -1.01 23.04 -15.04
N ASP A 218 -0.42 24.13 -15.53
CA ASP A 218 -0.04 24.27 -16.95
C ASP A 218 1.07 23.28 -17.34
N VAL A 219 1.78 22.72 -16.36
CA VAL A 219 2.83 21.72 -16.58
C VAL A 219 2.20 20.34 -16.68
N LEU A 220 2.21 19.76 -17.89
CA LEU A 220 1.60 18.45 -18.16
C LEU A 220 2.13 17.32 -17.26
N ALA A 221 3.43 17.34 -16.96
CA ALA A 221 4.05 16.35 -16.06
C ALA A 221 3.44 16.38 -14.64
N GLU A 222 2.93 17.53 -14.20
CA GLU A 222 2.29 17.68 -12.89
C GLU A 222 0.78 17.43 -12.99
N SER A 223 0.09 18.02 -13.97
CA SER A 223 -1.36 17.90 -14.12
C SER A 223 -1.85 16.53 -14.58
N ALA A 224 -1.02 15.80 -15.34
CA ALA A 224 -1.27 14.42 -15.73
C ALA A 224 -0.57 13.39 -14.83
N TRP A 225 -0.01 13.82 -13.69
CA TRP A 225 0.72 12.97 -12.74
C TRP A 225 1.80 12.10 -13.41
N GLY A 226 2.64 12.72 -14.21
CA GLY A 226 3.73 12.04 -14.91
C GLY A 226 3.26 11.12 -16.04
N GLY A 227 2.13 11.44 -16.68
CA GLY A 227 1.57 10.67 -17.79
C GLY A 227 0.50 9.65 -17.38
N ILE A 228 0.36 9.33 -16.09
CA ILE A 228 -0.60 8.35 -15.57
C ILE A 228 -2.04 8.75 -15.91
N ALA A 229 -2.38 10.03 -15.81
CA ALA A 229 -3.72 10.54 -16.09
C ALA A 229 -3.87 11.14 -17.51
N GLU A 230 -2.83 11.10 -18.33
CA GLU A 230 -2.79 11.80 -19.61
C GLU A 230 -3.81 11.24 -20.60
N PHE A 231 -3.89 9.91 -20.71
CA PHE A 231 -4.85 9.27 -21.60
C PHE A 231 -6.29 9.56 -21.18
N SER A 232 -6.60 9.46 -19.89
CA SER A 232 -7.93 9.77 -19.35
C SER A 232 -8.33 11.23 -19.63
N SER A 233 -7.39 12.17 -19.46
CA SER A 233 -7.60 13.59 -19.80
C SER A 233 -7.91 13.77 -21.28
N ARG A 234 -7.10 13.17 -22.18
CA ARG A 234 -7.32 13.21 -23.62
C ARG A 234 -8.66 12.62 -24.04
N VAL A 235 -9.09 11.51 -23.42
CA VAL A 235 -10.41 10.91 -23.67
C VAL A 235 -11.53 11.88 -23.28
N ASN A 236 -11.48 12.44 -22.06
CA ASN A 236 -12.50 13.39 -21.58
C ASN A 236 -12.62 14.62 -22.49
N THR A 237 -11.50 15.23 -22.87
CA THR A 237 -11.50 16.39 -23.77
C THR A 237 -12.03 16.05 -25.15
N THR A 238 -11.62 14.90 -25.71
CA THR A 238 -12.08 14.46 -27.04
C THR A 238 -13.60 14.23 -27.03
N VAL A 239 -14.11 13.44 -26.09
CA VAL A 239 -15.55 13.15 -25.99
C VAL A 239 -16.35 14.43 -25.76
N ALA A 240 -15.90 15.33 -24.87
CA ALA A 240 -16.57 16.60 -24.62
C ALA A 240 -16.66 17.49 -25.87
N ASN A 241 -15.63 17.49 -26.73
CA ASN A 241 -15.63 18.27 -27.97
C ASN A 241 -16.63 17.73 -29.00
N TYR A 242 -16.80 16.41 -29.08
CA TYR A 242 -17.73 15.78 -30.03
C TYR A 242 -19.18 15.74 -29.53
N LEU A 243 -19.44 15.85 -28.23
CA LEU A 243 -20.79 15.95 -27.67
C LEU A 243 -21.34 17.38 -27.62
N ARG A 244 -20.50 18.40 -27.83
CA ARG A 244 -20.90 19.81 -27.93
C ARG A 244 -21.28 20.22 -29.37
N GLN A 245 -21.30 19.28 -30.31
CA GLN A 245 -21.86 19.43 -31.65
C GLN A 245 -23.33 19.02 -31.65
#